data_AF-A0A9N9ZL80-F1
#
_entry.id   AF-A0A9N9ZL80-F1
#
_cell.length_a   1.000
_cell.length_b   1.000
_cell.length_c   1.000
_cell.angle_alpha   90.00
_cell.angle_beta   90.00
_cell.angle_gamma   90.00
#
_symmetry.space_group_name_H-M   'P 1'
#
loop_
_entity.id
_entity.type
_entity.pdbx_description
1 polymer ?
#
loop_
_entity_poly.entity_id
_entity_poly.type
_entity_poly.pdbx_seq_one_letter_code
_entity_poly.pdbx_strand_id
1 'polypeptide(L)'
;MAGIWSALKSTWLIAEITTLDESTAPTDSELRKIANHSVQSDQHVINVCDCLLDDLKSWDKNPPSAFKSLQILDYCMHEGSCEIKEWFQPHINVIEAIGGEQSSQASRLRKYALEIVNLLLNEAPLQAERVNSASWKPRMDRLITRDWASRSPANRQESSKVEPPPPYTPEDSGKGGKSSVQVTEKSVDEGGHS
;
A
#
# COMPACT_ATOMS: atom_id res chain seq x y z
N MET A 1 7.40 -10.30 -36.89
CA MET A 1 6.61 -11.26 -36.05
C MET A 1 6.92 -11.19 -34.55
N ALA A 2 7.93 -10.42 -34.09
CA ALA A 2 8.26 -10.32 -32.66
C ALA A 2 7.28 -9.48 -31.80
N GLY A 3 6.52 -8.55 -32.41
CA GLY A 3 5.62 -7.65 -31.69
C GLY A 3 4.38 -8.33 -31.08
N ILE A 4 3.75 -9.26 -31.82
CA ILE A 4 2.49 -9.92 -31.40
C ILE A 4 2.71 -10.76 -30.13
N TRP A 5 3.85 -11.47 -30.04
CA TRP A 5 4.19 -12.28 -28.88
C TRP A 5 4.60 -11.46 -27.66
N SER A 6 5.15 -10.25 -27.85
CA SER A 6 5.46 -9.35 -26.73
C SER A 6 4.19 -8.71 -26.16
N ALA A 7 3.26 -8.33 -27.02
CA ALA A 7 1.96 -7.76 -26.65
C ALA A 7 1.10 -8.72 -25.80
N LEU A 8 1.11 -10.01 -26.14
CA LEU A 8 0.41 -11.04 -25.36
C LEU A 8 1.01 -11.24 -23.97
N LYS A 9 2.32 -11.01 -23.79
CA LYS A 9 3.00 -11.21 -22.50
C LYS A 9 2.63 -10.15 -21.47
N SER A 10 2.53 -8.86 -21.86
CA SER A 10 2.14 -7.80 -20.93
C SER A 10 0.69 -7.95 -20.48
N THR A 11 -0.22 -8.28 -21.40
CA THR A 11 -1.63 -8.57 -21.08
C THR A 11 -1.77 -9.78 -20.17
N TRP A 12 -1.01 -10.85 -20.42
CA TRP A 12 -1.02 -12.02 -19.56
C TRP A 12 -0.49 -11.73 -18.16
N LEU A 13 0.57 -10.93 -18.03
CA LEU A 13 1.12 -10.54 -16.74
C LEU A 13 0.16 -9.64 -15.94
N ILE A 14 -0.55 -8.72 -16.61
CA ILE A 14 -1.60 -7.92 -15.96
C ILE A 14 -2.71 -8.86 -15.45
N ALA A 15 -3.21 -9.75 -16.32
CA ALA A 15 -4.23 -10.71 -15.94
C ALA A 15 -3.78 -11.61 -14.79
N GLU A 16 -2.53 -12.07 -14.78
CA GLU A 16 -1.97 -12.84 -13.68
C GLU A 16 -2.01 -12.03 -12.37
N ILE A 17 -1.48 -10.80 -12.35
CA ILE A 17 -1.50 -9.95 -11.15
C ILE A 17 -2.92 -9.69 -10.66
N THR A 18 -3.84 -9.35 -11.56
CA THR A 18 -5.19 -8.91 -11.22
C THR A 18 -6.11 -10.07 -10.83
N THR A 19 -5.90 -11.26 -11.42
CA THR A 19 -6.66 -12.47 -11.08
C THR A 19 -6.05 -13.31 -9.95
N LEU A 20 -4.77 -13.10 -9.61
CA LEU A 20 -4.15 -13.68 -8.42
C LEU A 20 -4.92 -13.25 -7.15
N ASP A 21 -4.86 -14.11 -6.13
CA ASP A 21 -5.63 -14.02 -4.89
C ASP A 21 -5.68 -12.59 -4.31
N GLU A 22 -6.81 -12.25 -3.67
CA GLU A 22 -7.05 -10.99 -2.94
C GLU A 22 -6.11 -10.83 -1.73
N SER A 23 -5.24 -11.82 -1.44
CA SER A 23 -4.17 -11.73 -0.46
C SER A 23 -2.73 -11.81 -1.01
N THR A 24 -2.50 -11.67 -2.32
CA THR A 24 -1.19 -11.27 -2.93
C THR A 24 -1.10 -9.86 -3.56
N ALA A 25 -0.20 -9.01 -3.03
CA ALA A 25 0.07 -7.66 -3.55
C ALA A 25 1.04 -7.74 -4.75
N PRO A 26 0.92 -6.84 -5.75
CA PRO A 26 1.86 -6.81 -6.87
C PRO A 26 3.26 -6.43 -6.41
N THR A 27 4.28 -7.16 -6.86
CA THR A 27 5.68 -6.89 -6.53
C THR A 27 6.22 -5.75 -7.39
N ASP A 28 7.14 -4.91 -6.87
CA ASP A 28 7.80 -3.85 -7.67
C ASP A 28 8.41 -4.38 -8.98
N SER A 29 9.00 -5.58 -8.94
CA SER A 29 9.56 -6.25 -10.12
C SER A 29 8.51 -6.55 -11.20
N GLU A 30 7.30 -6.93 -10.81
CA GLU A 30 6.19 -7.23 -11.72
C GLU A 30 5.65 -5.94 -12.34
N LEU A 31 5.44 -4.90 -11.53
CA LEU A 31 5.03 -3.57 -11.98
C LEU A 31 6.05 -2.96 -12.94
N ARG A 32 7.34 -3.05 -12.62
CA ARG A 32 8.45 -2.60 -13.46
C ARG A 32 8.49 -3.31 -14.80
N LYS A 33 8.21 -4.62 -14.85
CA LYS A 33 8.12 -5.36 -16.11
C LYS A 33 6.99 -4.80 -16.99
N ILE A 34 5.81 -4.56 -16.43
CA ILE A 34 4.67 -3.98 -17.18
C ILE A 34 5.02 -2.58 -17.69
N ALA A 35 5.60 -1.72 -16.84
CA ALA A 35 6.03 -0.38 -17.24
C ALA A 35 7.05 -0.44 -18.40
N ASN A 36 8.04 -1.33 -18.31
CA ASN A 36 9.03 -1.55 -19.37
C ASN A 36 8.44 -2.12 -20.67
N HIS A 37 7.28 -2.80 -20.60
CA HIS A 37 6.57 -3.23 -21.81
C HIS A 37 5.86 -2.06 -22.48
N SER A 38 5.29 -1.13 -21.69
CA SER A 38 4.57 0.03 -22.23
C SER A 38 5.45 0.96 -23.08
N VAL A 39 6.76 1.00 -22.84
CA VAL A 39 7.70 1.84 -23.61
C VAL A 39 8.18 1.20 -24.93
N GLN A 40 7.80 -0.05 -25.21
CA GLN A 40 8.31 -0.77 -26.39
C GLN A 40 7.59 -0.39 -27.69
N SER A 41 6.28 -0.12 -27.62
CA SER A 41 5.44 0.22 -28.78
C SER A 41 4.09 0.78 -28.32
N ASP A 42 3.50 1.62 -29.14
CA ASP A 42 2.14 2.17 -28.96
C ASP A 42 1.10 1.06 -28.79
N GLN A 43 1.27 -0.08 -29.48
CA GLN A 43 0.37 -1.23 -29.31
C GLN A 43 0.44 -1.82 -27.89
N HIS A 44 1.61 -1.81 -27.26
CA HIS A 44 1.73 -2.23 -25.85
C HIS A 44 1.07 -1.24 -24.92
N VAL A 45 1.16 0.06 -25.19
CA VAL A 45 0.43 1.10 -24.45
C VAL A 45 -1.06 0.83 -24.52
N ILE A 46 -1.61 0.66 -25.73
CA ILE A 46 -3.04 0.39 -25.96
C ILE A 46 -3.46 -0.86 -25.18
N ASN A 47 -2.74 -1.98 -25.32
CA ASN A 47 -3.10 -3.22 -24.66
C ASN A 47 -3.05 -3.14 -23.13
N VAL A 48 -2.03 -2.49 -22.57
CA VAL A 48 -1.94 -2.26 -21.13
C VAL A 48 -3.14 -1.43 -20.69
N CYS A 49 -3.43 -0.33 -21.38
CA CYS A 49 -4.51 0.56 -20.99
C CYS A 49 -5.91 -0.08 -21.13
N ASP A 50 -6.15 -0.85 -22.20
CA ASP A 50 -7.39 -1.60 -22.41
C ASP A 50 -7.64 -2.59 -21.27
N CYS A 51 -6.63 -3.39 -20.90
CA CYS A 51 -6.74 -4.35 -19.80
C CYS A 51 -7.07 -3.65 -18.47
N LEU A 52 -6.37 -2.55 -18.17
CA LEU A 52 -6.62 -1.78 -16.96
C LEU A 52 -8.02 -1.15 -16.97
N LEU A 53 -8.47 -0.62 -18.10
CA LEU A 53 -9.78 -0.01 -18.23
C LEU A 53 -10.92 -1.02 -18.01
N ASP A 54 -10.78 -2.25 -18.51
CA ASP A 54 -11.80 -3.29 -18.34
C ASP A 54 -11.95 -3.74 -16.87
N ASP A 55 -10.84 -3.81 -16.13
CA ASP A 55 -10.87 -4.02 -14.68
C ASP A 55 -11.55 -2.86 -13.95
N LEU A 56 -11.22 -1.62 -14.33
CA LEU A 56 -11.80 -0.42 -13.72
C LEU A 56 -13.29 -0.27 -14.02
N LYS A 57 -13.77 -0.67 -15.19
CA LYS A 57 -15.20 -0.71 -15.51
C LYS A 57 -15.96 -1.76 -14.69
N SER A 58 -15.27 -2.80 -14.24
CA SER A 58 -15.83 -3.92 -13.47
C SER A 58 -15.53 -3.84 -11.97
N TRP A 59 -15.25 -2.64 -11.47
CA TRP A 59 -14.78 -2.40 -10.10
C TRP A 59 -15.80 -2.81 -9.02
N ASP A 60 -17.09 -2.75 -9.32
CA ASP A 60 -18.19 -3.08 -8.41
C ASP A 60 -18.26 -4.59 -8.14
N LYS A 61 -17.90 -5.41 -9.14
CA LYS A 61 -17.86 -6.87 -9.05
C LYS A 61 -16.58 -7.35 -8.37
N ASN A 62 -15.43 -6.77 -8.75
CA ASN A 62 -14.11 -7.17 -8.27
C ASN A 62 -13.27 -5.95 -7.81
N PRO A 63 -13.59 -5.33 -6.65
CA PRO A 63 -12.84 -4.20 -6.12
C PRO A 63 -11.32 -4.43 -5.97
N PRO A 64 -10.83 -5.63 -5.59
CA PRO A 64 -9.39 -5.90 -5.51
C PRO A 64 -8.69 -5.86 -6.86
N SER A 65 -9.33 -6.38 -7.92
CA SER A 65 -8.81 -6.31 -9.29
C SER A 65 -8.65 -4.86 -9.70
N ALA A 66 -9.71 -4.07 -9.55
CA ALA A 66 -9.69 -2.64 -9.84
C ALA A 66 -8.62 -1.88 -9.02
N PHE A 67 -8.42 -2.24 -7.75
CA PHE A 67 -7.37 -1.64 -6.93
C PHE A 67 -5.97 -1.95 -7.46
N LYS A 68 -5.70 -3.21 -7.81
CA LYS A 68 -4.44 -3.61 -8.45
C LYS A 68 -4.24 -2.90 -9.79
N SER A 69 -5.29 -2.73 -10.57
CA SER A 69 -5.22 -2.02 -11.86
C SER A 69 -4.93 -0.52 -11.68
N LEU A 70 -5.45 0.13 -10.62
CA LEU A 70 -5.03 1.50 -10.27
C LEU A 70 -3.55 1.56 -9.85
N GLN A 71 -3.02 0.53 -9.17
CA GLN A 71 -1.60 0.48 -8.80
C GLN A 71 -0.70 0.34 -10.02
N ILE A 72 -1.07 -0.55 -10.95
CA ILE A 72 -0.38 -0.71 -12.23
C ILE A 72 -0.42 0.60 -13.02
N LEU A 73 -1.59 1.26 -13.09
CA LEU A 73 -1.74 2.54 -13.76
C LEU A 73 -0.81 3.60 -13.18
N ASP A 74 -0.83 3.82 -11.86
CA ASP A 74 0.05 4.80 -11.19
C ASP A 74 1.52 4.48 -11.46
N TYR A 75 1.94 3.22 -11.34
CA TYR A 75 3.32 2.84 -11.61
C TYR A 75 3.73 3.13 -13.06
N CYS A 76 2.87 2.81 -14.03
CA CYS A 76 3.15 3.05 -15.44
C CYS A 76 3.08 4.53 -15.79
N MET A 77 2.29 5.35 -15.09
CA MET A 77 2.35 6.80 -15.21
C MET A 77 3.67 7.37 -14.71
N HIS A 78 4.38 6.74 -13.77
CA HIS A 78 5.69 7.24 -13.31
C HIS A 78 6.87 6.68 -14.10
N GLU A 79 6.92 5.36 -14.34
CA GLU A 79 8.07 4.70 -14.99
C GLU A 79 7.82 4.21 -16.42
N GLY A 80 6.57 4.20 -16.88
CA GLY A 80 6.19 3.72 -18.22
C GLY A 80 6.12 4.81 -19.28
N SER A 81 5.40 4.53 -20.37
CA SER A 81 5.20 5.48 -21.47
C SER A 81 4.42 6.73 -21.03
N CYS A 82 4.81 7.90 -21.57
CA CYS A 82 4.07 9.15 -21.36
C CYS A 82 2.65 9.11 -21.94
N GLU A 83 2.44 8.29 -22.97
CA GLU A 83 1.18 8.14 -23.69
C GLU A 83 0.06 7.51 -22.85
N ILE A 84 0.39 6.81 -21.77
CA ILE A 84 -0.61 6.19 -20.88
C ILE A 84 -1.55 7.25 -20.30
N LYS A 85 -1.00 8.41 -19.89
CA LYS A 85 -1.81 9.52 -19.36
C LYS A 85 -2.76 10.05 -20.44
N GLU A 86 -2.24 10.28 -21.65
CA GLU A 86 -3.00 10.81 -22.78
C GLU A 86 -4.13 9.86 -23.18
N TRP A 87 -3.86 8.55 -23.14
CA TRP A 87 -4.86 7.52 -23.39
C TRP A 87 -5.97 7.50 -22.34
N PHE A 88 -5.64 7.66 -21.05
CA PHE A 88 -6.63 7.63 -19.96
C PHE A 88 -7.44 8.92 -19.82
N GLN A 89 -7.00 10.03 -20.39
CA GLN A 89 -7.68 11.33 -20.31
C GLN A 89 -9.16 11.29 -20.75
N PRO A 90 -9.55 10.68 -21.90
CA PRO A 90 -10.96 10.52 -22.27
C PRO A 90 -11.75 9.54 -21.39
N HIS A 91 -11.08 8.71 -20.60
CA HIS A 91 -11.68 7.66 -19.75
C HIS A 91 -11.70 8.03 -18.26
N ILE A 92 -11.34 9.26 -17.91
CA ILE A 92 -11.22 9.70 -16.52
C ILE A 92 -12.52 9.56 -15.72
N ASN A 93 -13.66 9.72 -16.39
CA ASN A 93 -14.99 9.55 -15.82
C ASN A 93 -15.22 8.17 -15.19
N VAL A 94 -14.57 7.12 -15.69
CA VAL A 94 -14.63 5.78 -15.10
C VAL A 94 -13.98 5.79 -13.71
N ILE A 95 -12.83 6.46 -13.57
CA ILE A 95 -12.08 6.54 -12.31
C ILE A 95 -12.78 7.50 -11.33
N GLU A 96 -13.34 8.60 -11.83
CA GLU A 96 -14.14 9.53 -11.03
C GLU A 96 -15.39 8.86 -10.43
N ALA A 97 -16.06 8.00 -11.20
CA ALA A 97 -17.20 7.23 -10.73
C ALA A 97 -16.82 6.33 -9.54
N ILE A 98 -15.66 5.68 -9.60
CA ILE A 98 -15.11 4.89 -8.48
C ILE A 98 -14.89 5.79 -7.26
N GLY A 99 -14.27 6.96 -7.44
CA GLY A 99 -14.02 7.92 -6.36
C GLY A 99 -15.30 8.45 -5.69
N GLY A 100 -16.35 8.65 -6.48
CA GLY A 100 -17.65 9.17 -6.04
C GLY A 100 -18.53 8.20 -5.25
N GLU A 101 -18.24 6.90 -5.30
CA GLU A 101 -19.15 5.88 -4.76
C GLU A 101 -19.23 5.84 -3.23
N GLN A 102 -20.41 5.89 -2.61
CA GLN A 102 -20.51 5.99 -1.14
C GLN A 102 -20.34 4.67 -0.35
N SER A 103 -19.80 3.60 -0.95
CA SER A 103 -19.63 2.29 -0.31
C SER A 103 -18.48 2.26 0.71
N SER A 104 -18.76 1.75 1.91
CA SER A 104 -17.76 1.57 2.97
C SER A 104 -16.73 0.48 2.64
N GLN A 105 -17.12 -0.54 1.87
CA GLN A 105 -16.26 -1.67 1.50
C GLN A 105 -15.13 -1.26 0.55
N ALA A 106 -15.35 -0.20 -0.24
CA ALA A 106 -14.42 0.31 -1.23
C ALA A 106 -13.69 1.60 -0.79
N SER A 107 -13.78 2.01 0.49
CA SER A 107 -13.24 3.31 0.95
C SER A 107 -11.78 3.58 0.55
N ARG A 108 -10.92 2.55 0.52
CA ARG A 108 -9.53 2.66 0.08
C ARG A 108 -9.41 2.87 -1.43
N LEU A 109 -10.10 2.02 -2.20
CA LEU A 109 -10.17 2.11 -3.65
C LEU A 109 -10.60 3.50 -4.11
N ARG A 110 -11.60 4.09 -3.43
CA ARG A 110 -12.07 5.45 -3.71
C ARG A 110 -11.00 6.52 -3.50
N LYS A 111 -10.37 6.54 -2.33
CA LYS A 111 -9.35 7.54 -1.99
C LYS A 111 -8.24 7.49 -3.02
N TYR A 112 -7.82 6.27 -3.36
CA TYR A 112 -6.78 6.07 -4.35
C TYR A 112 -7.21 6.48 -5.75
N ALA A 113 -8.44 6.15 -6.18
CA ALA A 113 -9.00 6.61 -7.45
C ALA A 113 -8.98 8.15 -7.57
N LEU A 114 -9.35 8.87 -6.50
CA LEU A 114 -9.29 10.34 -6.47
C LEU A 114 -7.87 10.89 -6.57
N GLU A 115 -6.89 10.24 -5.94
CA GLU A 115 -5.47 10.59 -6.10
C GLU A 115 -5.00 10.40 -7.56
N ILE A 116 -5.39 9.30 -8.19
CA ILE A 116 -5.07 9.02 -9.60
C ILE A 116 -5.75 10.02 -10.55
N VAL A 117 -7.01 10.36 -10.32
CA VAL A 117 -7.71 11.41 -11.08
C VAL A 117 -6.95 12.73 -10.97
N ASN A 118 -6.50 13.10 -9.77
CA ASN A 118 -5.72 14.31 -9.58
C ASN A 118 -4.38 14.28 -10.34
N LEU A 119 -3.70 13.12 -10.44
CA LEU A 119 -2.49 12.97 -11.24
C LEU A 119 -2.75 13.01 -12.76
N LEU A 120 -3.86 12.42 -13.21
CA LEU A 120 -4.23 12.43 -14.63
C LEU A 120 -4.60 13.84 -15.12
N LEU A 121 -5.26 14.64 -14.28
CA LEU A 121 -5.62 16.02 -14.58
C LEU A 121 -4.43 16.98 -14.56
N ASN A 122 -3.45 16.75 -13.69
CA ASN A 122 -2.34 17.67 -13.45
C ASN A 122 -1.00 17.15 -13.98
N GLU A 123 -0.49 17.78 -15.04
CA GLU A 123 0.77 17.36 -15.67
C GLU A 123 2.02 17.76 -14.89
N ALA A 124 2.03 18.97 -14.32
CA ALA A 124 3.21 19.50 -13.65
C ALA A 124 3.65 18.65 -12.43
N PRO A 125 2.74 18.20 -11.54
CA PRO A 125 3.09 17.28 -10.46
C PRO A 125 3.63 15.94 -10.97
N LEU A 126 2.96 15.35 -11.98
CA LEU A 126 3.37 14.06 -12.53
C LEU A 126 4.78 14.13 -13.14
N GLN A 127 5.09 15.20 -13.87
CA GLN A 127 6.41 15.38 -14.46
C GLN A 127 7.50 15.55 -13.40
N ALA A 128 7.20 16.26 -12.30
CA ALA A 128 8.12 16.39 -11.18
C ALA A 128 8.36 15.04 -10.46
N GLU A 129 7.32 14.23 -10.30
CA GLU A 129 7.41 12.88 -9.71
C GLU A 129 8.19 11.91 -10.62
N ARG A 130 8.01 11.97 -11.94
CA ARG A 130 8.78 11.16 -12.91
C ARG A 130 10.29 11.37 -12.79
N VAL A 131 10.72 12.61 -12.57
CA VAL A 131 12.15 12.94 -12.43
C VAL A 131 12.69 12.51 -11.06
N ASN A 132 11.83 12.47 -10.03
CA ASN A 132 12.24 12.16 -8.67
C ASN A 132 11.53 10.91 -8.13
N SER A 133 12.13 9.74 -8.34
CA SER A 133 11.59 8.49 -7.79
C SER A 133 11.44 8.48 -6.26
N ALA A 134 12.17 9.34 -5.54
CA ALA A 134 12.07 9.41 -4.08
C ALA A 134 10.74 10.03 -3.60
N SER A 135 10.03 10.80 -4.43
CA SER A 135 8.75 11.41 -4.03
C SER A 135 7.58 10.43 -4.12
N TRP A 136 7.57 9.53 -5.10
CA TRP A 136 6.43 8.64 -5.35
C TRP A 136 6.67 7.17 -4.94
N LYS A 137 7.89 6.64 -5.01
CA LYS A 137 8.14 5.22 -4.65
C LYS A 137 7.75 4.89 -3.20
N PRO A 138 8.03 5.73 -2.18
CA PRO A 138 7.57 5.45 -0.82
C PRO A 138 6.03 5.51 -0.67
N ARG A 139 5.33 6.29 -1.52
CA ARG A 139 3.86 6.29 -1.58
C ARG A 139 3.38 4.97 -2.17
N MET A 140 3.94 4.57 -3.31
CA MET A 140 3.65 3.31 -3.98
C MET A 140 3.91 2.08 -3.08
N ASP A 141 5.08 2.00 -2.44
CA ASP A 141 5.45 0.89 -1.55
C ASP A 141 4.49 0.76 -0.36
N ARG A 142 4.06 1.88 0.23
CA ARG A 142 3.03 1.87 1.28
C ARG A 142 1.69 1.32 0.78
N LEU A 143 1.31 1.63 -0.45
CA LEU A 143 0.06 1.15 -1.06
C LEU A 143 0.14 -0.34 -1.44
N ILE A 144 1.32 -0.81 -1.84
CA ILE A 144 1.59 -2.22 -2.16
C ILE A 144 1.63 -3.06 -0.87
N THR A 145 2.44 -2.68 0.11
CA THR A 145 2.74 -3.53 1.28
C THR A 145 1.72 -3.41 2.41
N ARG A 146 1.32 -2.19 2.77
CA ARG A 146 0.61 -1.94 4.05
C ARG A 146 -0.87 -2.26 3.98
N ASP A 147 -1.51 -1.90 2.86
CA ASP A 147 -2.96 -2.03 2.73
C ASP A 147 -3.40 -3.48 2.54
N TRP A 148 -2.48 -4.31 2.07
CA TRP A 148 -2.69 -5.69 1.73
C TRP A 148 -2.38 -6.66 2.88
N ALA A 149 -1.30 -6.42 3.63
CA ALA A 149 -0.98 -7.14 4.87
C ALA A 149 -2.06 -7.00 5.95
N SER A 150 -2.90 -5.96 5.86
CA SER A 150 -4.03 -5.75 6.77
C SER A 150 -5.23 -6.69 6.50
N ARG A 151 -5.27 -7.37 5.34
CA ARG A 151 -6.29 -8.37 5.00
C ARG A 151 -5.80 -9.81 5.13
N SER A 152 -4.49 -10.05 5.25
CA SER A 152 -3.96 -11.39 5.50
C SER A 152 -4.51 -11.95 6.82
N PRO A 153 -5.14 -13.15 6.82
CA PRO A 153 -5.72 -13.74 8.03
C PRO A 153 -4.68 -13.95 9.16
N ALA A 154 -3.39 -13.99 8.84
CA ALA A 154 -2.29 -14.09 9.80
C ALA A 154 -2.15 -12.87 10.73
N ASN A 155 -2.55 -11.66 10.31
CA ASN A 155 -2.35 -10.44 11.10
C ASN A 155 -3.54 -10.08 12.00
N ARG A 156 -4.66 -10.81 11.88
CA ARG A 156 -5.85 -10.59 12.73
C ARG A 156 -5.68 -11.15 14.15
N GLN A 157 -4.70 -12.02 14.37
CA GLN A 157 -4.56 -12.77 15.62
C GLN A 157 -3.63 -12.09 16.65
N GLU A 158 -2.84 -11.09 16.26
CA GLU A 158 -1.83 -10.49 17.14
C GLU A 158 -2.28 -9.20 17.84
N SER A 159 -3.33 -8.53 17.34
CA SER A 159 -3.83 -7.29 17.97
C SER A 159 -4.86 -7.51 19.10
N SER A 160 -5.11 -8.75 19.50
CA SER A 160 -6.12 -9.11 20.51
C SER A 160 -5.55 -9.56 21.86
N LYS A 161 -4.22 -9.60 22.02
CA LYS A 161 -3.58 -9.94 23.31
C LYS A 161 -3.16 -8.67 24.06
N VAL A 162 -4.13 -7.85 24.42
CA VAL A 162 -3.96 -6.95 25.57
C VAL A 162 -4.22 -7.82 26.80
N GLU A 163 -3.16 -8.28 27.46
CA GLU A 163 -3.29 -8.93 28.76
C GLU A 163 -3.99 -7.96 29.74
N PRO A 164 -5.00 -8.42 30.49
CA PRO A 164 -5.64 -7.57 31.49
C PRO A 164 -4.63 -7.22 32.60
N PRO A 165 -4.69 -6.02 33.17
CA PRO A 165 -3.84 -5.67 34.31
C PRO A 165 -4.11 -6.66 35.47
N PRO A 166 -3.07 -7.08 36.21
CA PRO A 166 -3.22 -8.07 37.27
C PRO A 166 -4.19 -7.56 38.35
N PRO A 167 -5.02 -8.45 38.95
CA PRO A 167 -6.00 -8.05 39.93
C PRO A 167 -5.31 -7.58 41.22
N TYR A 168 -5.72 -6.42 41.73
CA TYR A 168 -5.31 -5.92 43.03
C TYR A 168 -5.80 -6.87 44.14
N THR A 169 -4.88 -7.48 44.88
CA THR A 169 -5.18 -8.19 46.12
C THR A 169 -4.93 -7.25 47.31
N PRO A 170 -5.94 -6.96 48.15
CA PRO A 170 -5.71 -6.28 49.42
C PRO A 170 -5.21 -7.30 50.44
N GLU A 171 -3.92 -7.27 50.78
CA GLU A 171 -3.41 -8.07 51.91
C GLU A 171 -3.65 -7.36 53.24
N ASP A 172 -4.47 -8.04 54.04
CA ASP A 172 -4.89 -7.70 55.38
C ASP A 172 -3.74 -7.83 56.41
N SER A 173 -3.88 -7.04 57.46
CA SER A 173 -2.92 -6.81 58.53
C SER A 173 -2.80 -7.99 59.49
N GLY A 174 -1.59 -8.33 59.96
CA GLY A 174 -1.45 -8.90 61.32
C GLY A 174 -0.28 -9.82 61.64
N LYS A 175 0.68 -9.26 62.41
CA LYS A 175 1.42 -9.85 63.56
C LYS A 175 2.31 -11.09 63.37
N GLY A 176 3.55 -10.96 63.83
CA GLY A 176 4.33 -12.09 64.38
C GLY A 176 5.83 -11.89 64.36
N GLY A 177 6.41 -11.31 65.43
CA GLY A 177 7.84 -10.99 65.52
C GLY A 177 8.79 -12.18 65.68
N LYS A 178 10.08 -11.97 65.35
CA LYS A 178 11.21 -11.80 66.32
C LYS A 178 12.58 -11.94 65.62
N SER A 179 13.47 -11.00 65.99
CA SER A 179 14.94 -11.05 66.06
C SER A 179 15.77 -11.68 64.93
N SER A 180 16.65 -10.88 64.31
CA SER A 180 18.03 -10.76 64.81
C SER A 180 18.77 -9.58 64.16
N VAL A 181 19.45 -8.84 65.03
CA VAL A 181 20.36 -7.73 64.83
C VAL A 181 21.53 -8.13 63.91
N GLN A 182 21.96 -7.25 62.99
CA GLN A 182 23.37 -6.85 62.84
C GLN A 182 23.48 -5.44 62.21
N VAL A 183 23.98 -4.52 63.04
CA VAL A 183 24.48 -3.19 62.70
C VAL A 183 25.83 -3.37 62.00
N THR A 184 26.08 -2.69 60.88
CA THR A 184 27.42 -2.20 60.54
C THR A 184 27.31 -0.84 59.84
N GLU A 185 27.84 0.16 60.53
CA GLU A 185 28.11 1.50 60.05
C GLU A 185 29.19 1.49 58.96
N LYS A 186 29.06 2.37 57.95
CA LYS A 186 30.24 2.97 57.31
C LYS A 186 29.93 4.33 56.69
N SER A 187 30.74 5.29 57.11
CA SER A 187 30.74 6.73 56.87
C SER A 187 30.47 7.21 55.45
N VAL A 188 29.70 8.30 55.37
CA VAL A 188 29.75 9.31 54.33
C VAL A 188 30.78 10.36 54.76
N ASP A 189 31.81 10.57 53.95
CA ASP A 189 32.68 11.74 53.99
C ASP A 189 32.78 12.24 52.54
N GLU A 190 32.17 13.39 52.24
CA GLU A 190 32.68 14.34 51.26
C GLU A 190 32.27 15.74 51.70
N GLY A 191 33.28 16.52 52.08
CA GLY A 191 33.18 17.87 52.59
C GLY A 191 32.88 18.91 51.51
N GLY A 192 32.14 19.95 51.92
CA GLY A 192 32.08 21.23 51.26
C GLY A 192 32.76 22.32 52.10
N HIS A 193 33.57 23.14 51.45
CA HIS A 193 33.81 24.58 51.70
C HIS A 193 34.44 25.12 50.40
N SER A 194 33.73 26.00 49.69
CA SER A 194 33.96 27.46 49.65
C SER A 194 35.30 27.86 49.03
#